data_AF-A0A948NDL6-F1
#
_entry.id   AF-A0A948NDL6-F1
#
_cell.length_a   1.000
_cell.length_b   1.000
_cell.length_c   1.000
_cell.angle_alpha   90.00
_cell.angle_beta   90.00
_cell.angle_gamma   90.00
#
_symmetry.space_group_name_H-M   'P 1'
#
loop_
_entity.id
_entity.type
_entity.pdbx_description
1 polymer ?
#
loop_
_entity_poly.entity_id
_entity_poly.type
_entity_poly.pdbx_seq_one_letter_code
_entity_poly.pdbx_strand_id
1 'polypeptide(L)'
;MNRHLALLLLFVLFMGSLPVAAEAANLPLLDPDWHLVPDPSELDESCSPGAPLGFAGTLQLIQNVMNGAVSLGIVIFVLVIMFSGVLWILTSTNPENHSQAKKMLTNAVVGFLIMLSGWIIVDFVMKTLYDGDTAGFGPWNTILVGGDFCITAPDEAPPGLATGITQVPGGSGGYAGGPASVGYGNCAPSTILSAAAAGGYRITQAQANTLSCIAKPESSCGTNISGARTVDGRPTTAHGMFQIVMGYNDKCHNLNIPVCTQAAKSAGWTGTGNLNCSTAFSGGRVKAGMEELARVCRAAAANLTCNVSAAACLLKERPSFSDWTADPRSTAQKACVARFSGG
;
A
#
# COMPACT_ATOMS: atom_id res chain seq x y z
N MET A 1 4.68 -1.53 -66.81
CA MET A 1 4.66 -2.20 -65.48
C MET A 1 3.63 -3.30 -65.54
N ASN A 2 4.05 -4.57 -65.49
CA ASN A 2 3.19 -5.72 -65.80
C ASN A 2 2.01 -5.81 -64.82
N ARG A 3 0.77 -5.94 -65.33
CA ARG A 3 -0.46 -6.09 -64.53
C ARG A 3 -0.33 -7.17 -63.44
N HIS A 4 0.42 -8.23 -63.70
CA HIS A 4 0.69 -9.31 -62.75
C HIS A 4 1.65 -8.90 -61.61
N LEU A 5 2.63 -8.02 -61.89
CA LEU A 5 3.53 -7.48 -60.87
C LEU A 5 2.79 -6.50 -59.95
N ALA A 6 1.87 -5.71 -60.51
CA ALA A 6 1.00 -4.81 -59.74
C ALA A 6 0.02 -5.58 -58.85
N LEU A 7 -0.56 -6.68 -59.35
CA LEU A 7 -1.45 -7.55 -58.56
C LEU A 7 -0.70 -8.32 -57.46
N LEU A 8 0.53 -8.77 -57.70
CA LEU A 8 1.37 -9.40 -56.68
C LEU A 8 1.79 -8.40 -55.59
N LEU A 9 2.14 -7.17 -55.94
CA LEU A 9 2.45 -6.12 -54.97
C LEU A 9 1.22 -5.73 -54.13
N LEU A 10 0.03 -5.66 -54.74
CA LEU A 10 -1.23 -5.43 -54.03
C LEU A 10 -1.60 -6.61 -53.12
N PHE A 11 -1.39 -7.84 -53.55
CA PHE A 11 -1.66 -9.04 -52.76
C PHE A 11 -0.70 -9.19 -51.57
N VAL A 12 0.58 -8.83 -51.74
CA VAL A 12 1.57 -8.80 -50.63
C VAL A 12 1.27 -7.65 -49.65
N LEU A 13 0.81 -6.49 -50.14
CA LEU A 13 0.31 -5.40 -49.28
C LEU A 13 -0.97 -5.81 -48.53
N PHE A 14 -1.88 -6.56 -49.15
CA PHE A 14 -3.16 -6.98 -48.56
C PHE A 14 -3.00 -8.16 -47.57
N MET A 15 -2.14 -9.14 -47.85
CA MET A 15 -1.81 -10.22 -46.90
C MET A 15 -0.88 -9.75 -45.78
N GLY A 16 -0.02 -8.75 -46.03
CA GLY A 16 0.78 -8.09 -45.01
C GLY A 16 -0.03 -7.16 -44.09
N SER A 17 -1.23 -6.73 -44.49
CA SER A 17 -2.12 -5.90 -43.67
C SER A 17 -3.08 -6.68 -42.76
N LEU A 18 -3.24 -7.99 -42.96
CA LEU A 18 -4.15 -8.81 -42.14
C LEU A 18 -3.63 -9.09 -40.71
N PRO A 19 -2.31 -9.24 -40.44
CA PRO A 19 -1.85 -9.25 -39.05
C PRO A 19 -1.91 -7.84 -38.45
N VAL A 20 -1.57 -6.79 -39.21
CA VAL A 20 -1.42 -5.41 -38.67
C VAL A 20 -2.72 -4.83 -38.08
N ALA A 21 -3.90 -5.31 -38.50
CA ALA A 21 -5.16 -4.91 -37.88
C ALA A 21 -5.41 -5.55 -36.50
N ALA A 22 -4.75 -6.66 -36.17
CA ALA A 22 -4.93 -7.35 -34.90
C ALA A 22 -4.14 -6.70 -33.75
N GLU A 23 -2.99 -6.05 -34.03
CA GLU A 23 -2.24 -5.30 -33.02
C GLU A 23 -2.48 -3.77 -33.06
N ALA A 24 -3.17 -3.24 -34.07
CA ALA A 24 -3.57 -1.83 -34.11
C ALA A 24 -4.65 -1.44 -33.08
N ALA A 25 -5.29 -2.43 -32.45
CA ALA A 25 -6.34 -2.20 -31.46
C ALA A 25 -5.81 -1.75 -30.09
N ASN A 26 -4.52 -1.92 -29.80
CA ASN A 26 -3.92 -1.51 -28.53
C ASN A 26 -2.85 -0.44 -28.77
N LEU A 27 -3.19 0.60 -29.54
CA LEU A 27 -2.39 1.83 -29.51
C LEU A 27 -2.57 2.44 -28.11
N PRO A 28 -1.50 2.55 -27.29
CA PRO A 28 -1.60 3.07 -25.93
C PRO A 28 -2.35 4.41 -25.88
N LEU A 29 -2.09 5.31 -26.84
CA LEU A 29 -2.76 6.61 -26.89
C LEU A 29 -4.29 6.55 -27.12
N LEU A 30 -4.82 5.47 -27.69
CA LEU A 30 -6.24 5.32 -28.03
C LEU A 30 -6.97 4.36 -27.09
N ASP A 31 -6.25 3.71 -26.18
CA ASP A 31 -6.82 2.83 -25.16
C ASP A 31 -7.30 3.69 -23.97
N PRO A 32 -8.59 3.64 -23.59
CA PRO A 32 -9.10 4.39 -22.44
C PRO A 32 -8.44 4.00 -21.12
N ASP A 33 -7.86 2.81 -21.02
CA ASP A 33 -7.20 2.33 -19.81
C ASP A 33 -5.71 2.72 -19.75
N TRP A 34 -5.16 3.29 -20.83
CA TRP A 34 -3.77 3.72 -20.85
C TRP A 34 -3.58 5.08 -20.19
N HIS A 35 -2.80 5.07 -19.12
CA HIS A 35 -2.32 6.26 -18.45
C HIS A 35 -0.80 6.39 -18.64
N LEU A 36 -0.33 7.61 -18.89
CA LEU A 36 1.11 7.86 -19.03
C LEU A 36 1.84 7.56 -17.73
N VAL A 37 1.28 8.02 -16.60
CA VAL A 37 1.77 7.77 -15.25
C VAL A 37 1.10 6.50 -14.74
N PRO A 38 1.83 5.37 -14.59
CA PRO A 38 1.26 4.15 -14.05
C PRO A 38 0.73 4.34 -12.63
N ASP A 39 -0.44 3.80 -12.35
CA ASP A 39 -0.90 3.67 -10.97
C ASP A 39 -0.14 2.52 -10.30
N PRO A 40 0.66 2.78 -9.24
CA PRO A 40 1.50 1.74 -8.65
C PRO A 40 0.70 0.57 -8.06
N SER A 41 -0.55 0.81 -7.63
CA SER A 41 -1.46 -0.21 -7.11
C SER A 41 -1.92 -1.24 -8.15
N GLU A 42 -1.83 -0.91 -9.44
CA GLU A 42 -2.12 -1.85 -10.53
C GLU A 42 -0.89 -2.67 -10.93
N LEU A 43 0.31 -2.15 -10.65
CA LEU A 43 1.58 -2.83 -10.90
C LEU A 43 1.96 -3.79 -9.76
N ASP A 44 1.65 -3.42 -8.52
CA ASP A 44 1.90 -4.23 -7.33
C ASP A 44 0.81 -3.98 -6.27
N GLU A 45 0.18 -5.06 -5.80
CA GLU A 45 -0.84 -5.03 -4.75
C GLU A 45 -0.31 -4.52 -3.41
N SER A 46 1.02 -4.55 -3.20
CA SER A 46 1.67 -3.98 -2.02
C SER A 46 1.62 -2.44 -1.96
N CYS A 47 1.30 -1.79 -3.08
CA CYS A 47 1.30 -0.34 -3.21
C CYS A 47 -0.08 0.29 -2.95
N SER A 48 -0.11 1.36 -2.16
CA SER A 48 -1.32 2.17 -1.97
C SER A 48 -1.67 2.93 -3.27
N PRO A 49 -2.98 3.10 -3.59
CA PRO A 49 -3.40 3.97 -4.69
C PRO A 49 -2.84 5.39 -4.52
N GLY A 50 -2.26 5.95 -5.59
CA GLY A 50 -1.64 7.28 -5.58
C GLY A 50 -0.28 7.39 -4.88
N ALA A 51 0.38 6.26 -4.56
CA ALA A 51 1.72 6.28 -4.01
C ALA A 51 2.77 6.84 -5.01
N PRO A 52 3.86 7.47 -4.55
CA PRO A 52 4.94 7.87 -5.44
C PRO A 52 5.60 6.65 -6.07
N LEU A 53 5.95 6.74 -7.36
CA LEU A 53 6.59 5.66 -8.10
C LEU A 53 8.01 5.39 -7.56
N GLY A 54 8.31 4.11 -7.34
CA GLY A 54 9.65 3.65 -7.00
C GLY A 54 10.52 3.47 -8.26
N PHE A 55 11.66 2.82 -8.11
CA PHE A 55 12.57 2.61 -9.24
C PHE A 55 11.93 1.77 -10.35
N ALA A 56 11.29 0.65 -9.99
CA ALA A 56 10.62 -0.21 -10.97
C ALA A 56 9.40 0.49 -11.61
N GLY A 57 8.63 1.24 -10.82
CA GLY A 57 7.53 2.06 -11.32
C GLY A 57 7.99 3.17 -12.27
N THR A 58 9.17 3.75 -12.03
CA THR A 58 9.77 4.76 -12.92
C THR A 58 10.24 4.15 -14.24
N LEU A 59 10.80 2.94 -14.22
CA LEU A 59 11.14 2.22 -15.45
C LEU A 59 9.88 1.90 -16.27
N GLN A 60 8.79 1.53 -15.60
CA GLN A 60 7.49 1.32 -16.25
C GLN A 60 6.95 2.61 -16.88
N LEU A 61 7.09 3.76 -16.19
CA LEU A 61 6.74 5.07 -16.75
C LEU A 61 7.55 5.37 -18.03
N ILE A 62 8.87 5.14 -18.02
CA ILE A 62 9.71 5.36 -19.21
C ILE A 62 9.24 4.46 -20.37
N GLN A 63 8.91 3.21 -20.08
CA GLN A 63 8.35 2.30 -21.10
C GLN A 63 7.02 2.83 -21.64
N ASN A 64 6.13 3.33 -20.78
CA ASN A 64 4.87 3.93 -21.21
C ASN A 64 5.09 5.18 -22.08
N VAL A 65 6.03 6.06 -21.72
CA VAL A 65 6.40 7.24 -22.53
C VAL A 65 6.93 6.82 -23.90
N MET A 66 7.83 5.83 -23.95
CA MET A 66 8.37 5.29 -25.20
C MET A 66 7.25 4.71 -26.07
N ASN A 67 6.38 3.88 -25.50
CA ASN A 67 5.24 3.29 -26.20
C ASN A 67 4.26 4.38 -26.68
N GLY A 68 4.02 5.40 -25.87
CA GLY A 68 3.21 6.58 -26.20
C GLY A 68 3.80 7.36 -27.38
N ALA A 69 5.10 7.67 -27.35
CA ALA A 69 5.80 8.32 -28.45
C ALA A 69 5.77 7.47 -29.74
N VAL A 70 5.93 6.15 -29.61
CA VAL A 70 5.81 5.22 -30.73
C VAL A 70 4.42 5.24 -31.35
N SER A 71 3.40 5.16 -30.50
CA SER A 71 2.00 5.20 -30.93
C SER A 71 1.63 6.51 -31.63
N LEU A 72 2.09 7.66 -31.11
CA LEU A 72 1.85 8.96 -31.71
C LEU A 72 2.52 9.08 -33.09
N GLY A 73 3.77 8.60 -33.22
CA GLY A 73 4.46 8.61 -34.50
C GLY A 73 3.79 7.71 -35.55
N ILE A 74 3.24 6.56 -35.14
CA ILE A 74 2.43 5.70 -36.02
C ILE A 74 1.18 6.44 -36.51
N VAL A 75 0.45 7.13 -35.61
CA VAL A 75 -0.75 7.90 -35.98
C VAL A 75 -0.39 8.99 -37.00
N ILE A 76 0.67 9.76 -36.75
CA ILE A 76 1.14 10.80 -37.69
C ILE A 76 1.55 10.18 -39.02
N PHE A 77 2.28 9.06 -39.00
CA PHE A 77 2.70 8.36 -40.20
C PHE A 77 1.51 7.92 -41.06
N VAL A 78 0.47 7.35 -40.45
CA VAL A 78 -0.78 6.96 -41.13
C VAL A 78 -1.47 8.19 -41.74
N LEU A 79 -1.55 9.30 -41.02
CA LEU A 79 -2.16 10.55 -41.54
C LEU A 79 -1.39 11.10 -42.76
N VAL A 80 -0.06 11.08 -42.71
CA VAL A 80 0.79 11.54 -43.82
C VAL A 80 0.64 10.62 -45.03
N ILE A 81 0.58 9.30 -44.84
CA ILE A 81 0.33 8.34 -45.92
C ILE A 81 -1.06 8.56 -46.52
N MET A 82 -2.10 8.72 -45.69
CA MET A 82 -3.45 8.99 -46.19
C MET A 82 -3.50 10.28 -47.00
N PHE A 83 -2.96 11.37 -46.49
CA PHE A 83 -2.94 12.66 -47.19
C PHE A 83 -2.13 12.59 -48.48
N SER A 84 -0.93 12.00 -48.43
CA SER A 84 -0.08 11.84 -49.61
C SER A 84 -0.71 10.92 -50.65
N GLY A 85 -1.41 9.87 -50.23
CA GLY A 85 -2.14 8.95 -51.10
C GLY A 85 -3.31 9.62 -51.81
N VAL A 86 -4.12 10.41 -51.09
CA VAL A 86 -5.21 11.19 -51.68
C VAL A 86 -4.66 12.24 -52.66
N LEU A 87 -3.62 12.97 -52.27
CA LEU A 87 -2.96 13.95 -53.14
C LEU A 87 -2.43 13.30 -54.42
N TRP A 88 -1.83 12.12 -54.31
CA TRP A 88 -1.29 11.37 -55.45
C TRP A 88 -2.38 10.93 -56.44
N ILE A 89 -3.54 10.49 -55.95
CA ILE A 89 -4.66 10.04 -56.79
C ILE A 89 -5.38 11.23 -57.47
N LEU A 90 -5.60 12.32 -56.74
CA LEU A 90 -6.41 13.46 -57.23
C LEU A 90 -5.64 14.39 -58.18
N THR A 91 -4.31 14.35 -58.17
CA THR A 91 -3.48 15.28 -58.97
C THR A 91 -2.81 14.63 -60.18
N SER A 92 -3.42 13.58 -60.73
CA SER A 92 -2.89 12.79 -61.86
C SER A 92 -2.48 13.60 -63.11
N THR A 93 -3.00 14.81 -63.28
CA THR A 93 -2.72 15.70 -64.43
C THR A 93 -1.75 16.84 -64.12
N ASN A 94 -1.35 17.07 -62.86
CA ASN A 94 -0.37 18.09 -62.48
C ASN A 94 0.95 17.43 -62.03
N PRO A 95 2.03 17.52 -62.84
CA PRO A 95 3.30 16.85 -62.55
C PRO A 95 4.00 17.37 -61.28
N GLU A 96 3.76 18.62 -60.89
CA GLU A 96 4.35 19.22 -59.70
C GLU A 96 3.79 18.61 -58.40
N ASN A 97 2.47 18.50 -58.32
CA ASN A 97 1.79 17.87 -57.18
C ASN A 97 2.10 16.36 -57.09
N HIS A 98 2.24 15.69 -58.22
CA HIS A 98 2.60 14.27 -58.26
C HIS A 98 4.04 14.02 -57.76
N SER A 99 4.98 14.91 -58.09
CA SER A 99 6.34 14.89 -57.54
C SER A 99 6.36 15.16 -56.03
N GLN A 100 5.57 16.14 -55.59
CA GLN A 100 5.44 16.50 -54.18
C GLN A 100 4.87 15.34 -53.34
N ALA A 101 3.82 14.67 -53.79
CA ALA A 101 3.22 13.54 -53.09
C ALA A 101 4.20 12.37 -52.90
N LYS A 102 5.01 12.06 -53.94
CA LYS A 102 6.08 11.05 -53.82
C LYS A 102 7.14 11.45 -52.79
N LYS A 103 7.57 12.71 -52.80
CA LYS A 103 8.56 13.21 -51.85
C LYS A 103 8.04 13.13 -50.41
N MET A 104 6.78 13.49 -50.18
CA MET A 104 6.15 13.36 -48.86
C MET A 104 6.11 11.90 -48.40
N LEU A 105 5.72 10.97 -49.27
CA LEU A 105 5.65 9.55 -48.95
C LEU A 105 7.05 8.97 -48.63
N THR A 106 8.06 9.28 -49.44
CA THR A 106 9.44 8.83 -49.18
C THR A 106 9.97 9.39 -47.86
N ASN A 107 9.74 10.68 -47.58
CA ASN A 107 10.17 11.29 -46.33
C ASN A 107 9.45 10.68 -45.11
N ALA A 108 8.16 10.37 -45.22
CA ALA A 108 7.40 9.71 -44.16
C ALA A 108 7.94 8.31 -43.85
N VAL A 109 8.23 7.52 -44.89
CA VAL A 109 8.79 6.17 -44.73
C VAL A 109 10.18 6.22 -44.11
N VAL A 110 11.04 7.14 -44.55
CA VAL A 110 12.38 7.31 -43.98
C VAL A 110 12.28 7.72 -42.50
N GLY A 111 11.40 8.67 -42.15
CA GLY A 111 11.17 9.06 -40.77
C GLY A 111 10.68 7.90 -39.90
N PHE A 112 9.75 7.09 -40.41
CA PHE A 112 9.23 5.92 -39.71
C PHE A 112 10.30 4.85 -39.50
N LEU A 113 11.16 4.60 -40.49
CA LEU A 113 12.28 3.67 -40.36
C LEU A 113 13.29 4.12 -39.31
N ILE A 114 13.63 5.41 -39.27
CA ILE A 114 14.54 5.96 -38.25
C ILE A 114 13.96 5.77 -36.86
N MET A 115 12.67 6.05 -36.71
CA MET A 115 11.94 5.92 -35.45
C MET A 115 11.93 4.46 -34.93
N LEU A 116 11.59 3.49 -35.78
CA LEU A 116 11.63 2.07 -35.42
C LEU A 116 13.06 1.60 -35.12
N SER A 117 14.04 2.06 -35.90
CA SER A 117 15.45 1.71 -35.68
C SER A 117 15.95 2.23 -34.33
N GLY A 118 15.57 3.44 -33.94
CA GLY A 118 15.93 4.01 -32.64
C GLY A 118 15.43 3.17 -31.47
N TRP A 119 14.17 2.71 -31.53
CA TRP A 119 13.58 1.84 -30.52
C TRP A 119 14.31 0.49 -30.42
N ILE A 120 14.59 -0.15 -31.57
CA ILE A 120 15.33 -1.42 -31.63
C ILE A 120 16.75 -1.28 -31.10
N ILE A 121 17.45 -0.19 -31.42
CA ILE A 121 18.83 0.03 -30.95
C ILE A 121 18.86 0.15 -29.42
N VAL A 122 17.94 0.92 -28.83
CA VAL A 122 17.86 1.05 -27.36
C VAL A 122 17.59 -0.30 -26.71
N ASP A 123 16.63 -1.05 -27.24
CA ASP A 123 16.28 -2.38 -26.75
C ASP A 123 17.48 -3.35 -26.84
N PHE A 124 18.16 -3.36 -27.98
CA PHE A 124 19.33 -4.19 -28.23
C PHE A 124 20.50 -3.85 -27.28
N VAL A 125 20.81 -2.56 -27.11
CA VAL A 125 21.90 -2.11 -26.23
C VAL A 125 21.62 -2.50 -24.78
N MET A 126 20.40 -2.26 -24.29
CA MET A 126 20.02 -2.61 -22.92
C MET A 126 20.10 -4.11 -22.67
N LYS A 127 19.57 -4.94 -23.58
CA LYS A 127 19.64 -6.41 -23.44
C LYS A 127 21.06 -6.96 -23.51
N THR A 128 21.88 -6.44 -24.41
CA THR A 128 23.27 -6.89 -24.57
C THR A 128 24.10 -6.59 -23.32
N LEU A 129 23.88 -5.43 -22.68
CA LEU A 129 24.64 -5.01 -21.51
C LEU A 129 24.21 -5.72 -20.22
N TYR A 130 22.91 -6.01 -20.06
CA TYR A 130 22.36 -6.44 -18.78
C TYR A 130 22.03 -7.94 -18.67
N ASP A 131 21.69 -8.64 -19.75
CA ASP A 131 21.15 -10.01 -19.65
C ASP A 131 21.84 -11.05 -20.55
N GLY A 132 22.89 -10.67 -21.29
CA GLY A 132 23.70 -11.64 -22.03
C GLY A 132 22.88 -12.55 -22.95
N ASP A 133 22.13 -11.96 -23.88
CA ASP A 133 21.50 -12.63 -25.05
C ASP A 133 20.40 -13.68 -24.77
N THR A 134 19.97 -13.89 -23.52
CA THR A 134 18.87 -14.83 -23.20
C THR A 134 17.47 -14.23 -23.17
N ALA A 135 17.33 -12.91 -23.09
CA ALA A 135 16.04 -12.22 -23.20
C ALA A 135 15.56 -12.17 -24.66
N GLY A 136 14.43 -12.82 -24.96
CA GLY A 136 13.83 -12.82 -26.30
C GLY A 136 13.37 -11.44 -26.82
N PHE A 137 12.62 -11.44 -27.93
CA PHE A 137 11.97 -10.22 -28.44
C PHE A 137 10.92 -9.72 -27.44
N GLY A 138 11.10 -8.50 -26.93
CA GLY A 138 10.25 -7.91 -25.87
C GLY A 138 10.83 -6.60 -25.31
N PRO A 139 10.13 -5.87 -24.43
CA PRO A 139 10.61 -4.59 -23.91
C PRO A 139 11.80 -4.74 -22.95
N TRP A 140 12.81 -3.88 -23.10
CA TRP A 140 13.98 -3.82 -22.21
C TRP A 140 13.66 -3.64 -20.72
N ASN A 141 12.52 -3.06 -20.33
CA ASN A 141 12.19 -2.90 -18.90
C ASN A 141 12.09 -4.24 -18.16
N THR A 142 11.81 -5.33 -18.86
CA THR A 142 11.69 -6.68 -18.30
C THR A 142 13.02 -7.29 -17.88
N ILE A 143 14.17 -6.75 -18.31
CA ILE A 143 15.50 -7.25 -17.89
C ILE A 143 16.00 -6.58 -16.61
N LEU A 144 15.45 -5.40 -16.26
CA LEU A 144 15.80 -4.67 -15.05
C LEU A 144 14.81 -5.03 -13.93
N VAL A 145 14.66 -6.34 -13.67
CA VAL A 145 13.79 -6.83 -12.60
C VAL A 145 14.50 -6.61 -11.27
N GLY A 146 14.13 -5.54 -10.59
CA GLY A 146 14.65 -5.23 -9.26
C GLY A 146 14.31 -3.80 -8.84
N GLY A 147 13.96 -3.65 -7.56
CA GLY A 147 13.54 -2.37 -6.98
C GLY A 147 12.02 -2.27 -6.78
N ASP A 148 11.62 -1.36 -5.90
CA ASP A 148 10.22 -1.22 -5.51
C ASP A 148 9.40 -0.51 -6.59
N PHE A 149 8.14 -0.93 -6.79
CA PHE A 149 7.21 -0.30 -7.74
C PHE A 149 6.66 1.03 -7.22
N CYS A 150 6.54 1.15 -5.90
CA CYS A 150 6.20 2.38 -5.20
C CYS A 150 7.23 2.67 -4.12
N ILE A 151 7.41 3.95 -3.83
CA ILE A 151 8.09 4.37 -2.60
C ILE A 151 7.09 4.19 -1.47
N THR A 152 7.18 3.05 -0.80
CA THR A 152 6.53 2.87 0.49
C THR A 152 7.33 3.64 1.54
N ALA A 153 6.63 4.30 2.47
CA ALA A 153 7.30 4.72 3.69
C ALA A 153 7.75 3.42 4.38
N PRO A 154 9.03 3.26 4.73
CA PRO A 154 9.44 2.09 5.47
C PRO A 154 8.62 2.05 6.78
N ASP A 155 8.01 0.91 7.06
CA ASP A 155 7.25 0.67 8.31
C ASP A 155 8.11 0.85 9.57
N GLU A 156 9.43 0.88 9.38
CA GLU A 156 10.42 1.22 10.39
C GLU A 156 11.13 2.52 10.00
N ALA A 157 11.02 3.54 10.85
CA ALA A 157 11.86 4.73 10.73
C ALA A 157 13.35 4.29 10.69
N PRO A 158 14.17 4.85 9.79
CA PRO A 158 15.57 4.47 9.71
C PRO A 158 16.26 4.70 11.06
N PRO A 159 17.13 3.79 11.53
CA PRO A 159 17.80 3.94 12.81
C PRO A 159 18.71 5.16 12.75
N GLY A 160 18.27 6.27 13.35
CA GLY A 160 19.04 7.50 13.46
C GLY A 160 18.30 8.81 13.18
N LEU A 161 17.09 8.78 12.61
CA LEU A 161 16.32 10.01 12.32
C LEU A 161 14.96 10.05 13.04
N ALA A 162 14.98 9.81 14.35
CA ALA A 162 13.89 10.19 15.25
C ALA A 162 14.08 11.65 15.70
N THR A 163 14.18 12.61 14.76
CA THR A 163 14.04 14.02 15.12
C THR A 163 12.57 14.37 15.01
N GLY A 164 11.91 14.43 16.16
CA GLY A 164 10.52 14.79 16.30
C GLY A 164 10.20 16.12 15.60
N ILE A 165 9.39 16.02 14.55
CA ILE A 165 8.43 17.07 14.21
C ILE A 165 7.07 16.39 14.11
N THR A 166 6.59 15.88 15.24
CA THR A 166 5.17 15.67 15.46
C THR A 166 4.59 17.00 15.90
N GLN A 167 3.71 17.55 15.04
CA GLN A 167 2.84 18.72 15.22
C GLN A 167 3.34 20.05 14.62
N VAL A 168 2.86 20.34 13.41
CA VAL A 168 2.41 21.69 13.08
C VAL A 168 1.00 21.83 13.66
N PRO A 169 0.75 22.74 14.62
CA PRO A 169 -0.60 23.01 15.10
C PRO A 169 -1.34 23.80 14.02
N GLY A 170 -2.37 23.20 13.42
CA GLY A 170 -3.28 23.87 12.50
C GLY A 170 -3.13 23.41 11.05
N GLY A 171 -3.94 22.41 10.68
CA GLY A 171 -4.06 21.95 9.30
C GLY A 171 -5.10 20.85 9.20
N SER A 172 -6.36 21.25 9.05
CA SER A 172 -7.46 20.38 8.64
C SER A 172 -7.20 19.86 7.22
N GLY A 173 -6.48 18.75 7.10
CA GLY A 173 -6.34 17.99 5.86
C GLY A 173 -7.09 16.68 6.01
N GLY A 174 -8.25 16.60 5.36
CA GLY A 174 -9.18 15.48 5.50
C GLY A 174 -8.67 14.20 4.84
N TYR A 175 -8.78 13.11 5.59
CA TYR A 175 -9.08 11.79 5.03
C TYR A 175 -10.55 11.50 5.39
N ALA A 176 -11.46 11.89 4.50
CA ALA A 176 -12.80 11.29 4.42
C ALA A 176 -12.63 9.92 3.73
N GLY A 177 -13.27 8.79 4.07
CA GLY A 177 -14.37 8.44 4.96
C GLY A 177 -15.07 7.21 4.33
N GLY A 178 -14.87 5.98 4.83
CA GLY A 178 -15.90 5.16 5.51
C GLY A 178 -16.09 3.77 4.84
N PRO A 179 -16.70 2.73 5.48
CA PRO A 179 -17.61 2.79 6.62
C PRO A 179 -17.09 2.07 7.90
N ALA A 180 -17.80 2.28 9.03
CA ALA A 180 -17.74 1.50 10.29
C ALA A 180 -16.80 1.91 11.42
N SER A 181 -16.62 3.21 11.68
CA SER A 181 -16.15 3.75 12.97
C SER A 181 -15.00 3.00 13.67
N VAL A 182 -13.89 2.75 12.97
CA VAL A 182 -12.59 2.74 13.63
C VAL A 182 -12.36 4.13 14.27
N GLY A 183 -11.78 4.17 15.47
CA GLY A 183 -11.61 5.44 16.19
C GLY A 183 -10.48 6.30 15.63
N TYR A 184 -10.46 7.57 16.03
CA TYR A 184 -9.40 8.52 15.68
C TYR A 184 -8.45 8.69 16.88
N GLY A 185 -7.26 9.26 16.66
CA GLY A 185 -6.24 9.43 17.70
C GLY A 185 -5.74 8.08 18.22
N ASN A 186 -5.74 7.89 19.55
CA ASN A 186 -5.25 6.66 20.19
C ASN A 186 -5.99 5.37 19.77
N CYS A 187 -7.21 5.49 19.24
CA CYS A 187 -7.97 4.37 18.70
C CYS A 187 -7.72 4.09 17.21
N ALA A 188 -6.89 4.87 16.51
CA ALA A 188 -6.68 4.63 15.09
C ALA A 188 -6.06 3.23 14.86
N PRO A 189 -6.54 2.43 13.89
CA PRO A 189 -5.97 1.12 13.61
C PRO A 189 -4.47 1.17 13.33
N SER A 190 -3.99 2.21 12.63
CA SER A 190 -2.57 2.46 12.40
C SER A 190 -1.78 2.70 13.69
N THR A 191 -2.37 3.41 14.65
CA THR A 191 -1.79 3.63 15.98
C THR A 191 -1.76 2.33 16.80
N ILE A 192 -2.78 1.49 16.67
CA ILE A 192 -2.83 0.17 17.33
C ILE A 192 -1.83 -0.80 16.69
N LEU A 193 -1.68 -0.80 15.36
CA LEU A 193 -0.71 -1.62 14.64
C LEU A 193 0.73 -1.26 15.02
N SER A 194 1.06 0.03 14.98
CA SER A 194 2.39 0.52 15.36
C SER A 194 2.69 0.28 16.84
N ALA A 195 1.72 0.46 17.73
CA ALA A 195 1.88 0.18 19.15
C ALA A 195 2.04 -1.33 19.45
N ALA A 196 1.35 -2.21 18.71
CA ALA A 196 1.52 -3.66 18.83
C ALA A 196 2.90 -4.10 18.31
N ALA A 197 3.32 -3.55 17.17
CA ALA A 197 4.64 -3.80 16.59
C ALA A 197 5.77 -3.37 17.52
N ALA A 198 5.64 -2.19 18.15
CA ALA A 198 6.57 -1.70 19.16
C ALA A 198 6.65 -2.61 20.42
N GLY A 199 5.61 -3.38 20.68
CA GLY A 199 5.59 -4.43 21.70
C GLY A 199 6.18 -5.77 21.27
N GLY A 200 6.53 -5.95 20.00
CA GLY A 200 6.98 -7.22 19.42
C GLY A 200 5.83 -8.16 19.02
N TYR A 201 4.63 -7.64 18.82
CA TYR A 201 3.45 -8.41 18.41
C TYR A 201 3.00 -8.00 17.01
N ARG A 202 2.83 -8.99 16.13
CA ARG A 202 2.24 -8.80 14.80
C ARG A 202 0.75 -9.14 14.88
N ILE A 203 -0.09 -8.16 14.59
CA ILE A 203 -1.54 -8.30 14.49
C ILE A 203 -1.98 -7.90 13.08
N THR A 204 -3.04 -8.52 12.57
CA THR A 204 -3.57 -8.22 11.24
C THR A 204 -4.35 -6.90 11.24
N GLN A 205 -4.54 -6.32 10.06
CA GLN A 205 -5.39 -5.14 9.89
C GLN A 205 -6.82 -5.37 10.43
N ALA A 206 -7.38 -6.58 10.22
CA ALA A 206 -8.68 -6.97 10.74
C ALA A 206 -8.70 -7.00 12.28
N GLN A 207 -7.64 -7.51 12.91
CA GLN A 207 -7.50 -7.50 14.36
C GLN A 207 -7.37 -6.08 14.92
N ALA A 208 -6.59 -5.21 14.25
CA ALA A 208 -6.45 -3.81 14.64
C ALA A 208 -7.76 -3.02 14.50
N ASN A 209 -8.54 -3.28 13.44
CA ASN A 209 -9.87 -2.68 13.25
C ASN A 209 -10.85 -3.14 14.34
N THR A 210 -10.79 -4.43 14.71
CA THR A 210 -11.60 -4.99 15.80
C THR A 210 -11.24 -4.34 17.14
N LEU A 211 -9.95 -4.25 17.45
CA LEU A 211 -9.45 -3.58 18.66
C LEU A 211 -9.85 -2.10 18.69
N SER A 212 -9.70 -1.38 17.58
CA SER A 212 -10.12 0.01 17.44
C SER A 212 -11.59 0.23 17.76
N CYS A 213 -12.46 -0.70 17.33
CA CYS A 213 -13.89 -0.67 17.65
C CYS A 213 -14.15 -0.96 19.13
N ILE A 214 -13.44 -1.94 19.72
CA ILE A 214 -13.57 -2.33 21.14
C ILE A 214 -13.11 -1.20 22.07
N ALA A 215 -12.04 -0.48 21.74
CA ALA A 215 -11.48 0.57 22.59
C ALA A 215 -12.47 1.74 22.87
N LYS A 216 -13.49 1.92 22.03
CA LYS A 216 -14.52 2.96 22.20
C LYS A 216 -15.41 2.70 23.42
N PRO A 217 -16.15 1.58 23.52
CA PRO A 217 -16.93 1.27 24.72
C PRO A 217 -16.05 0.96 25.94
N GLU A 218 -14.82 0.47 25.77
CA GLU A 218 -13.96 0.11 26.91
C GLU A 218 -13.42 1.32 27.67
N SER A 219 -12.95 2.34 26.95
CA SER A 219 -12.25 3.45 27.58
C SER A 219 -12.44 4.79 26.88
N SER A 220 -13.35 4.86 25.90
CA SER A 220 -13.48 6.03 25.03
C SER A 220 -12.11 6.42 24.44
N CYS A 221 -11.39 5.42 23.91
CA CYS A 221 -10.07 5.61 23.28
C CYS A 221 -8.98 6.11 24.24
N GLY A 222 -8.98 5.62 25.47
CA GLY A 222 -7.99 5.97 26.48
C GLY A 222 -8.25 7.29 27.20
N THR A 223 -9.44 7.88 27.07
CA THR A 223 -9.85 9.03 27.89
C THR A 223 -10.40 8.60 29.25
N ASN A 224 -11.03 7.44 29.31
CA ASN A 224 -11.59 6.82 30.52
C ASN A 224 -10.89 5.49 30.82
N ILE A 225 -9.65 5.56 31.28
CA ILE A 225 -8.76 4.40 31.49
C ILE A 225 -8.94 3.68 32.82
N SER A 226 -9.87 4.08 33.67
CA SER A 226 -10.00 3.56 35.03
C SER A 226 -11.45 3.53 35.51
N GLY A 227 -11.72 2.77 36.57
CA GLY A 227 -13.04 2.75 37.22
C GLY A 227 -13.98 1.64 36.76
N ALA A 228 -13.47 0.66 36.00
CA ALA A 228 -14.23 -0.53 35.61
C ALA A 228 -14.71 -1.34 36.83
N ARG A 229 -15.88 -1.98 36.69
CA ARG A 229 -16.53 -2.81 37.74
C ARG A 229 -17.09 -4.10 37.16
N THR A 230 -17.07 -5.18 37.93
CA THR A 230 -17.69 -6.45 37.54
C THR A 230 -19.21 -6.32 37.44
N VAL A 231 -19.88 -7.34 36.89
CA VAL A 231 -21.34 -7.45 36.85
C VAL A 231 -21.98 -7.31 38.24
N ASP A 232 -21.30 -7.80 39.28
CA ASP A 232 -21.74 -7.74 40.69
C ASP A 232 -21.37 -6.42 41.38
N GLY A 233 -20.88 -5.42 40.64
CA GLY A 233 -20.46 -4.12 41.18
C GLY A 233 -19.16 -4.16 42.00
N ARG A 234 -18.42 -5.28 41.98
CA ARG A 234 -17.12 -5.39 42.65
C ARG A 234 -16.06 -4.59 41.88
N PRO A 235 -15.07 -3.99 42.57
CA PRO A 235 -13.97 -3.30 41.92
C PRO A 235 -13.16 -4.28 41.05
N THR A 236 -12.69 -3.83 39.90
CA THR A 236 -11.77 -4.60 39.05
C THR A 236 -10.41 -3.93 38.97
N THR A 237 -9.43 -4.70 38.50
CA THR A 237 -8.09 -4.21 38.16
C THR A 237 -7.96 -3.85 36.69
N ALA A 238 -9.08 -3.74 35.97
CA ALA A 238 -9.08 -3.31 34.58
C ALA A 238 -8.58 -1.87 34.46
N HIS A 239 -7.63 -1.65 33.55
CA HIS A 239 -7.04 -0.34 33.33
C HIS A 239 -6.54 -0.16 31.89
N GLY A 240 -6.48 1.11 31.47
CA GLY A 240 -5.96 1.52 30.16
C GLY A 240 -6.99 1.43 29.03
N MET A 241 -6.50 1.57 27.79
CA MET A 241 -7.35 1.72 26.60
C MET A 241 -8.27 0.52 26.34
N PHE A 242 -7.78 -0.68 26.61
CA PHE A 242 -8.49 -1.96 26.44
C PHE A 242 -8.93 -2.56 27.77
N GLN A 243 -8.87 -1.80 28.87
CA GLN A 243 -9.34 -2.25 30.20
C GLN A 243 -8.77 -3.62 30.63
N ILE A 244 -7.45 -3.80 30.46
CA ILE A 244 -6.79 -5.08 30.75
C ILE A 244 -6.82 -5.38 32.25
N VAL A 245 -7.32 -6.55 32.64
CA VAL A 245 -7.50 -6.95 34.04
C VAL A 245 -6.18 -7.46 34.63
N MET A 246 -5.48 -6.62 35.38
CA MET A 246 -4.12 -6.92 35.89
C MET A 246 -4.03 -7.93 37.04
N GLY A 247 -5.15 -8.54 37.43
CA GLY A 247 -5.22 -9.42 38.61
C GLY A 247 -4.88 -10.89 38.35
N TYR A 248 -4.80 -11.30 37.08
CA TYR A 248 -4.52 -12.69 36.70
C TYR A 248 -3.02 -12.97 36.67
N ASN A 249 -2.64 -14.23 36.91
CA ASN A 249 -1.24 -14.67 36.93
C ASN A 249 -0.80 -15.28 35.58
N ASP A 250 -1.15 -14.61 34.48
CA ASP A 250 -0.64 -14.92 33.13
C ASP A 250 0.15 -13.73 32.59
N LYS A 251 1.02 -14.01 31.62
CA LYS A 251 2.01 -13.08 31.10
C LYS A 251 1.40 -11.79 30.52
N CYS A 252 0.23 -11.89 29.90
CA CYS A 252 -0.39 -10.78 29.20
C CYS A 252 -1.19 -9.88 30.17
N HIS A 253 -1.99 -10.47 31.07
CA HIS A 253 -2.78 -9.73 32.05
C HIS A 253 -1.91 -9.09 33.13
N ASN A 254 -0.90 -9.80 33.66
CA ASN A 254 -0.03 -9.23 34.70
C ASN A 254 1.00 -8.22 34.17
N LEU A 255 0.92 -7.88 32.87
CA LEU A 255 1.81 -6.95 32.18
C LEU A 255 3.29 -7.34 32.24
N ASN A 256 3.57 -8.64 32.32
CA ASN A 256 4.91 -9.24 32.25
C ASN A 256 5.42 -9.26 30.80
N ILE A 257 5.47 -8.05 30.22
CA ILE A 257 5.92 -7.77 28.87
C ILE A 257 7.03 -6.71 29.00
N PRO A 258 8.16 -6.84 28.27
CA PRO A 258 9.27 -5.89 28.37
C PRO A 258 8.85 -4.42 28.14
N VAL A 259 7.97 -4.16 27.17
CA VAL A 259 7.46 -2.81 26.88
C VAL A 259 6.64 -2.22 28.02
N CYS A 260 5.86 -3.05 28.73
CA CYS A 260 5.12 -2.65 29.93
C CYS A 260 6.05 -2.42 31.12
N THR A 261 7.12 -3.20 31.20
CA THR A 261 8.16 -3.03 32.21
C THR A 261 8.88 -1.69 32.01
N GLN A 262 9.17 -1.31 30.76
CA GLN A 262 9.73 -0.01 30.42
C GLN A 262 8.77 1.14 30.79
N ALA A 263 7.48 0.99 30.48
CA ALA A 263 6.46 1.96 30.89
C ALA A 263 6.39 2.10 32.43
N ALA A 264 6.47 0.99 33.18
CA ALA A 264 6.52 1.04 34.64
C ALA A 264 7.79 1.72 35.17
N LYS A 265 8.97 1.47 34.56
CA LYS A 265 10.22 2.15 34.92
C LYS A 265 10.12 3.66 34.72
N SER A 266 9.48 4.11 33.63
CA SER A 266 9.23 5.53 33.39
C SER A 266 8.30 6.17 34.44
N ALA A 267 7.47 5.36 35.10
CA ALA A 267 6.60 5.77 36.20
C ALA A 267 7.25 5.63 37.59
N GLY A 268 8.54 5.31 37.68
CA GLY A 268 9.31 5.22 38.92
C GLY A 268 9.51 3.81 39.48
N TRP A 269 9.22 2.74 38.72
CA TRP A 269 9.46 1.37 39.19
C TRP A 269 10.95 1.00 39.20
N THR A 270 11.45 0.54 40.34
CA THR A 270 12.86 0.19 40.58
C THR A 270 13.13 -1.32 40.71
N GLY A 271 12.14 -2.15 40.40
CA GLY A 271 12.26 -3.61 40.51
C GLY A 271 13.20 -4.23 39.47
N THR A 272 13.75 -5.40 39.82
CA THR A 272 14.58 -6.21 38.93
C THR A 272 13.72 -7.26 38.22
N GLY A 273 13.84 -7.35 36.89
CA GLY A 273 13.08 -8.30 36.07
C GLY A 273 11.92 -7.64 35.31
N ASN A 274 10.98 -8.45 34.84
CA ASN A 274 9.77 -7.96 34.20
C ASN A 274 8.72 -7.57 35.24
N LEU A 275 7.88 -6.59 34.89
CA LEU A 275 6.76 -6.16 35.71
C LEU A 275 5.82 -7.33 35.99
N ASN A 276 5.36 -7.45 37.22
CA ASN A 276 4.36 -8.45 37.59
C ASN A 276 3.28 -7.82 38.47
N CYS A 277 2.18 -7.45 37.81
CA CYS A 277 1.07 -6.79 38.46
C CYS A 277 0.14 -7.73 39.24
N SER A 278 0.21 -9.05 39.03
CA SER A 278 -0.68 -10.00 39.70
C SER A 278 -0.48 -10.01 41.22
N THR A 279 0.75 -9.75 41.68
CA THR A 279 1.09 -9.74 43.11
C THR A 279 0.59 -8.49 43.85
N ALA A 280 0.31 -7.42 43.12
CA ALA A 280 -0.16 -6.15 43.67
C ALA A 280 -1.66 -6.15 43.98
N PHE A 281 -2.41 -7.07 43.38
CA PHE A 281 -3.86 -7.10 43.46
C PHE A 281 -4.39 -8.42 44.03
N SER A 282 -5.47 -8.34 44.81
CA SER A 282 -6.21 -9.49 45.31
C SER A 282 -7.69 -9.16 45.30
N GLY A 283 -8.52 -10.01 44.67
CA GLY A 283 -9.97 -9.83 44.62
C GLY A 283 -10.42 -8.49 44.02
N GLY A 284 -9.68 -7.96 43.03
CA GLY A 284 -9.98 -6.68 42.39
C GLY A 284 -9.50 -5.44 43.15
N ARG A 285 -8.85 -5.62 44.31
CA ARG A 285 -8.35 -4.54 45.17
C ARG A 285 -6.83 -4.58 45.27
N VAL A 286 -6.23 -3.44 45.61
CA VAL A 286 -4.80 -3.36 45.94
C VAL A 286 -4.55 -4.11 47.24
N LYS A 287 -3.51 -4.96 47.26
CA LYS A 287 -3.09 -5.65 48.48
C LYS A 287 -2.39 -4.67 49.41
N ALA A 288 -2.67 -4.76 50.71
CA ALA A 288 -2.01 -3.93 51.72
C ALA A 288 -0.47 -4.05 51.61
N GLY A 289 0.21 -2.91 51.57
CA GLY A 289 1.68 -2.83 51.42
C GLY A 289 2.19 -2.91 49.98
N MET A 290 1.32 -3.09 48.98
CA MET A 290 1.69 -3.15 47.55
C MET A 290 1.18 -1.94 46.74
N GLU A 291 0.90 -0.83 47.42
CA GLU A 291 0.31 0.38 46.83
C GLU A 291 1.21 0.98 45.74
N GLU A 292 2.52 0.98 45.98
CA GLU A 292 3.50 1.49 45.02
C GLU A 292 3.56 0.61 43.77
N LEU A 293 3.54 -0.72 43.94
CA LEU A 293 3.48 -1.65 42.81
C LEU A 293 2.17 -1.49 42.02
N ALA A 294 1.05 -1.31 42.71
CA ALA A 294 -0.24 -1.07 42.06
C ALA A 294 -0.28 0.27 41.30
N ARG A 295 0.36 1.32 41.84
CA ARG A 295 0.47 2.64 41.19
C ARG A 295 1.26 2.54 39.89
N VAL A 296 2.44 1.91 39.91
CA VAL A 296 3.25 1.75 38.70
C VAL A 296 2.59 0.82 37.68
N CYS A 297 1.86 -0.21 38.13
CA CYS A 297 1.08 -1.07 37.26
C CYS A 297 -0.04 -0.31 36.53
N ARG A 298 -0.77 0.56 37.23
CA ARG A 298 -1.77 1.43 36.59
C ARG A 298 -1.12 2.41 35.61
N ALA A 299 0.00 3.02 35.99
CA ALA A 299 0.72 3.91 35.10
C ALA A 299 1.24 3.19 33.84
N ALA A 300 1.73 1.96 33.98
CA ALA A 300 2.11 1.12 32.85
C ALA A 300 0.91 0.77 31.97
N ALA A 301 -0.21 0.35 32.57
CA ALA A 301 -1.43 0.05 31.84
C ALA A 301 -2.05 1.27 31.15
N ALA A 302 -1.82 2.48 31.67
CA ALA A 302 -2.26 3.74 31.05
C ALA A 302 -1.46 4.08 29.79
N ASN A 303 -0.24 3.54 29.66
CA ASN A 303 0.59 3.73 28.48
C ASN A 303 -0.01 2.98 27.28
N LEU A 304 -0.19 3.70 26.18
CA LEU A 304 -0.79 3.19 24.94
C LEU A 304 -0.07 1.93 24.43
N THR A 305 1.25 1.98 24.31
CA THR A 305 2.05 0.87 23.78
C THR A 305 1.98 -0.35 24.68
N CYS A 306 2.10 -0.17 26.00
CA CYS A 306 1.95 -1.28 26.94
C CYS A 306 0.55 -1.90 26.85
N ASN A 307 -0.49 -1.09 26.84
CA ASN A 307 -1.86 -1.58 26.84
C ASN A 307 -2.22 -2.31 25.53
N VAL A 308 -1.80 -1.76 24.38
CA VAL A 308 -1.94 -2.40 23.07
C VAL A 308 -1.14 -3.70 23.01
N SER A 309 0.08 -3.71 23.53
CA SER A 309 0.92 -4.92 23.56
C SER A 309 0.33 -6.01 24.43
N ALA A 310 -0.27 -5.64 25.56
CA ALA A 310 -1.01 -6.58 26.40
C ALA A 310 -2.22 -7.16 25.67
N ALA A 311 -2.99 -6.34 24.95
CA ALA A 311 -4.10 -6.81 24.12
C ALA A 311 -3.62 -7.74 22.97
N ALA A 312 -2.55 -7.38 22.28
CA ALA A 312 -1.96 -8.20 21.22
C ALA A 312 -1.36 -9.53 21.75
N CYS A 313 -0.81 -9.50 22.97
CA CYS A 313 -0.36 -10.69 23.67
C CYS A 313 -1.52 -11.67 23.92
N LEU A 314 -2.67 -11.16 24.37
CA LEU A 314 -3.87 -11.97 24.57
C LEU A 314 -4.34 -12.61 23.25
N LEU A 315 -4.37 -11.85 22.16
CA LEU A 315 -4.73 -12.37 20.83
C LEU A 315 -3.76 -13.44 20.32
N LYS A 316 -2.49 -13.37 20.71
CA LYS A 316 -1.49 -14.38 20.33
C LYS A 316 -1.64 -15.66 21.15
N GLU A 317 -1.90 -15.56 22.45
CA GLU A 317 -2.10 -16.73 23.31
C GLU A 317 -3.46 -17.39 23.09
N ARG A 318 -4.48 -16.58 22.79
CA ARG A 318 -5.84 -17.00 22.46
C ARG A 318 -6.27 -16.24 21.21
N PRO A 319 -6.34 -16.87 20.03
CA PRO A 319 -6.72 -16.21 18.78
C PRO A 319 -8.23 -15.92 18.70
N SER A 320 -8.79 -15.34 19.77
CA SER A 320 -10.17 -14.91 19.88
C SER A 320 -10.27 -13.69 20.78
N PHE A 321 -11.32 -12.89 20.61
CA PHE A 321 -11.58 -11.71 21.44
C PHE A 321 -12.38 -12.07 22.72
N SER A 322 -12.20 -13.27 23.26
CA SER A 322 -12.98 -13.76 24.42
C SER A 322 -12.77 -12.90 25.66
N ASP A 323 -11.58 -12.33 25.85
CA ASP A 323 -11.26 -11.50 27.03
C ASP A 323 -12.10 -10.20 27.07
N TRP A 324 -12.62 -9.73 25.94
CA TRP A 324 -13.52 -8.57 25.83
C TRP A 324 -14.99 -8.94 25.60
N THR A 325 -15.29 -10.21 25.31
CA THR A 325 -16.65 -10.66 24.96
C THR A 325 -17.25 -11.66 25.96
N ALA A 326 -16.50 -12.10 26.96
CA ALA A 326 -16.98 -13.02 27.97
C ALA A 326 -18.04 -12.40 28.91
N ASP A 327 -18.03 -11.07 29.13
CA ASP A 327 -19.02 -10.41 29.99
C ASP A 327 -20.41 -10.39 29.29
N PRO A 328 -21.51 -10.76 29.97
CA PRO A 328 -22.86 -10.65 29.43
C PRO A 328 -23.23 -9.25 28.93
N ARG A 329 -22.65 -8.19 29.49
CA ARG A 329 -22.90 -6.77 29.12
C ARG A 329 -22.10 -6.30 27.91
N SER A 330 -21.22 -7.13 27.35
CA SER A 330 -20.31 -6.78 26.26
C SER A 330 -20.97 -6.75 24.86
N THR A 331 -22.22 -6.32 24.76
CA THR A 331 -23.00 -6.34 23.50
C THR A 331 -22.32 -5.51 22.40
N ALA A 332 -21.70 -4.38 22.75
CA ALA A 332 -20.98 -3.53 21.81
C ALA A 332 -19.67 -4.19 21.31
N GLN A 333 -18.93 -4.84 22.20
CA GLN A 333 -17.69 -5.54 21.90
C GLN A 333 -17.97 -6.77 21.04
N LYS A 334 -19.02 -7.55 21.36
CA LYS A 334 -19.50 -8.67 20.52
C LYS A 334 -19.88 -8.21 19.11
N ALA A 335 -20.55 -7.06 19.00
CA ALA A 335 -20.87 -6.47 17.70
C ALA A 335 -19.62 -6.03 16.93
N CYS A 336 -18.60 -5.48 17.60
CA CYS A 336 -17.31 -5.16 16.98
C CYS A 336 -16.61 -6.41 16.44
N VAL A 337 -16.57 -7.49 17.22
CA VAL A 337 -15.95 -8.77 16.80
C VAL A 337 -16.68 -9.38 15.63
N ALA A 338 -18.02 -9.50 15.70
CA ALA A 338 -18.82 -10.03 14.59
C ALA A 338 -18.66 -9.23 13.29
N ARG A 339 -18.32 -7.94 13.39
CA ARG A 339 -18.15 -7.03 12.26
C ARG A 339 -16.77 -7.09 11.60
N PHE A 340 -15.72 -7.35 12.37
CA PHE A 340 -14.33 -7.20 11.90
C PHE A 340 -13.50 -8.48 12.01
N SER A 341 -13.94 -9.47 12.78
CA SER A 341 -13.29 -10.79 12.87
C SER A 341 -13.95 -11.84 11.96
N GLY A 342 -14.99 -11.46 11.21
CA GLY A 342 -15.67 -12.31 10.24
C GLY A 342 -15.11 -12.07 8.83
N GLY A 343 -14.02 -12.78 8.53
CA GLY A 343 -13.36 -12.87 7.23
C GLY A 343 -12.41 -14.04 7.26
#